data_AF-A0A842IXA1-F1
#
_entry.id   AF-A0A842IXA1-F1
#
_cell.length_a   1.000
_cell.length_b   1.000
_cell.length_c   1.000
_cell.angle_alpha   90.00
_cell.angle_beta   90.00
_cell.angle_gamma   90.00
#
_symmetry.space_group_name_H-M   'P 1'
#
loop_
_entity.id
_entity.type
_entity.pdbx_description
1 polymer ?
#
loop_
_entity_poly.entity_id
_entity_poly.type
_entity_poly.pdbx_seq_one_letter_code
_entity_poly.pdbx_strand_id
1 'polypeptide(L)'
;MNRIEFKNFAIEVILEVLKIANAQIDEYNNIGDISATEIIQKDVIDKYEKIYLGIIGLDFSELEDEKFYFIETTIEEILKNNNLSSNFIKSQQEKRENLKGNSGAEVVKNLFDYELSKLLNAQQILIDKINIILDQETILENELKDTIQEEAQFDIIYKLQPVREEYRVLEAQLLKLDSTIKTLRKKINFKWNYEIYGTISKDELLKVYKNSFKMGE
;
A
#
# COMPACT_ATOMS: atom_id res chain seq x y z
N MET A 1 18.42 -23.42 16.50
CA MET A 1 18.28 -22.18 15.71
C MET A 1 18.72 -21.05 16.62
N ASN A 2 19.65 -20.20 16.19
CA ASN A 2 20.00 -19.02 17.00
C ASN A 2 18.89 -17.95 16.90
N ARG A 3 18.94 -16.91 17.74
CA ARG A 3 17.87 -15.90 17.81
C ARG A 3 17.66 -15.13 16.50
N ILE A 4 18.72 -14.90 15.73
CA ILE A 4 18.67 -14.20 14.44
C ILE A 4 18.06 -15.11 13.38
N GLU A 5 18.49 -16.36 13.32
CA GLU A 5 17.88 -17.39 12.47
C GLU A 5 16.39 -17.54 12.80
N PHE A 6 16.04 -17.50 14.08
CA PHE A 6 14.64 -17.57 14.53
C PHE A 6 13.84 -16.34 14.13
N LYS A 7 14.39 -15.12 14.23
CA LYS A 7 13.75 -13.91 13.69
C LYS A 7 13.42 -14.08 12.21
N ASN A 8 14.39 -14.53 11.41
CA ASN A 8 14.16 -14.74 9.98
C ASN A 8 13.12 -15.84 9.71
N PHE A 9 13.09 -16.89 10.54
CA PHE A 9 12.10 -17.96 10.45
C PHE A 9 10.70 -17.42 10.76
N ALA A 10 10.56 -16.69 11.86
CA ALA A 10 9.32 -16.06 12.27
C ALA A 10 8.79 -15.10 11.19
N ILE A 11 9.65 -14.26 10.59
CA ILE A 11 9.27 -13.39 9.47
C ILE A 11 8.69 -14.20 8.32
N GLU A 12 9.33 -15.30 7.91
CA GLU A 12 8.87 -16.11 6.79
C GLU A 12 7.54 -16.82 7.08
N VAL A 13 7.32 -17.27 8.33
CA VAL A 13 6.01 -17.81 8.76
C VAL A 13 4.91 -16.78 8.53
N ILE A 14 5.09 -15.54 8.99
CA ILE A 14 4.07 -14.50 8.87
C ILE A 14 3.87 -14.09 7.40
N LEU A 15 4.94 -14.00 6.61
CA LEU A 15 4.85 -13.72 5.18
C LEU A 15 4.04 -14.78 4.44
N GLU A 16 4.20 -16.06 4.76
CA GLU A 16 3.41 -17.10 4.11
C GLU A 16 1.92 -17.01 4.46
N VAL A 17 1.59 -16.74 5.73
CA VAL A 17 0.19 -16.54 6.14
C VAL A 17 -0.43 -15.35 5.39
N LEU A 18 0.30 -14.22 5.32
CA LEU A 18 -0.14 -13.03 4.58
C LEU A 18 -0.29 -13.31 3.08
N LYS A 19 0.61 -14.11 2.49
CA LYS A 19 0.54 -14.50 1.08
C LYS A 19 -0.70 -15.33 0.77
N ILE A 20 -1.02 -16.32 1.61
CA ILE A 20 -2.23 -17.15 1.46
C ILE A 20 -3.47 -16.27 1.59
N ALA A 21 -3.55 -15.42 2.61
CA ALA A 21 -4.67 -14.53 2.83
C ALA A 21 -4.85 -13.52 1.68
N ASN A 22 -3.76 -12.99 1.12
CA ASN A 22 -3.82 -12.10 -0.03
C ASN A 22 -4.36 -12.82 -1.28
N ALA A 23 -3.92 -14.04 -1.55
CA ALA A 23 -4.44 -14.84 -2.65
C ALA A 23 -5.95 -15.13 -2.50
N GLN A 24 -6.41 -15.40 -1.28
CA GLN A 24 -7.85 -15.56 -1.00
C GLN A 24 -8.64 -14.27 -1.25
N ILE A 25 -8.11 -13.10 -0.84
CA ILE A 25 -8.73 -11.81 -1.16
C ILE A 25 -8.86 -11.63 -2.67
N ASP A 26 -7.83 -11.96 -3.45
CA ASP A 26 -7.88 -11.86 -4.91
C ASP A 26 -8.95 -12.79 -5.50
N GLU A 27 -9.10 -14.01 -4.98
CA GLU A 27 -10.16 -14.95 -5.38
C GLU A 27 -11.57 -14.42 -5.07
N TYR A 28 -11.80 -13.91 -3.86
CA TYR A 28 -13.11 -13.38 -3.47
C TYR A 28 -13.47 -12.10 -4.23
N ASN A 29 -12.50 -11.23 -4.52
CA ASN A 29 -12.69 -10.07 -5.38
C ASN A 29 -13.15 -10.48 -6.79
N ASN A 30 -12.56 -11.55 -7.36
CA ASN A 30 -12.91 -12.02 -8.70
C ASN A 30 -14.36 -12.53 -8.81
N ILE A 31 -14.93 -13.04 -7.70
CA ILE A 31 -16.33 -13.47 -7.64
C ILE A 31 -17.28 -12.41 -7.04
N GLY A 32 -16.76 -11.23 -6.70
CA GLY A 32 -17.53 -10.11 -6.16
C GLY A 32 -17.98 -10.28 -4.71
N ASP A 33 -17.36 -11.19 -3.94
CA ASP A 33 -17.70 -11.41 -2.53
C ASP A 33 -16.96 -10.42 -1.61
N ILE A 34 -17.49 -9.21 -1.54
CA ILE A 34 -16.93 -8.12 -0.74
C ILE A 34 -16.89 -8.50 0.74
N SER A 35 -17.93 -9.15 1.26
CA SER A 35 -18.01 -9.51 2.67
C SER A 35 -16.90 -10.49 3.07
N ALA A 36 -16.58 -11.49 2.25
CA ALA A 36 -15.47 -12.38 2.49
C ALA A 36 -14.11 -11.64 2.50
N THR A 37 -13.91 -10.70 1.57
CA THR A 37 -12.68 -9.89 1.54
C THR A 37 -12.51 -9.04 2.80
N GLU A 38 -13.57 -8.41 3.29
CA GLU A 38 -13.56 -7.60 4.51
C GLU A 38 -13.25 -8.43 5.76
N ILE A 39 -13.81 -9.64 5.83
CA ILE A 39 -13.53 -10.58 6.93
C ILE A 39 -12.06 -10.98 6.92
N ILE A 40 -11.49 -11.37 5.78
CA ILE A 40 -10.07 -11.76 5.70
C ILE A 40 -9.17 -10.57 6.02
N GLN A 41 -9.49 -9.39 5.49
CA GLN A 41 -8.73 -8.18 5.78
C GLN A 41 -8.66 -7.91 7.29
N LYS A 42 -9.81 -7.90 7.96
CA LYS A 42 -9.91 -7.56 9.38
C LYS A 42 -9.39 -8.67 10.30
N ASP A 43 -9.77 -9.92 10.02
CA ASP A 43 -9.53 -11.03 10.93
C ASP A 43 -8.21 -11.74 10.71
N VAL A 44 -7.57 -11.54 9.54
CA VAL A 44 -6.29 -12.14 9.19
C VAL A 44 -5.27 -11.05 8.90
N ILE A 45 -5.39 -10.31 7.79
CA ILE A 45 -4.34 -9.39 7.32
C ILE A 45 -3.95 -8.38 8.40
N ASP A 46 -4.91 -7.66 8.98
CA ASP A 46 -4.65 -6.63 9.99
C ASP A 46 -3.97 -7.18 11.25
N LYS A 47 -4.22 -8.44 11.61
CA LYS A 47 -3.59 -9.09 12.78
C LYS A 47 -2.16 -9.50 12.45
N TYR A 48 -1.95 -10.19 11.34
CA TYR A 48 -0.64 -10.68 10.95
C TYR A 48 0.30 -9.56 10.48
N GLU A 49 -0.22 -8.47 9.92
CA GLU A 49 0.55 -7.26 9.62
C GLU A 49 1.15 -6.65 10.90
N LYS A 50 0.37 -6.55 11.98
CA LYS A 50 0.87 -6.05 13.27
C LYS A 50 1.98 -6.94 13.83
N ILE A 51 1.80 -8.26 13.73
CA ILE A 51 2.82 -9.23 14.16
C ILE A 51 4.09 -9.09 13.32
N TYR A 52 3.95 -9.01 12.00
CA TYR A 52 5.06 -8.82 11.06
C TYR A 52 5.87 -7.56 11.38
N LEU A 53 5.20 -6.41 11.55
CA LEU A 53 5.83 -5.15 11.91
C LEU A 53 6.51 -5.23 13.28
N GLY A 54 5.88 -5.89 14.25
CA GLY A 54 6.44 -6.16 15.56
C GLY A 54 7.75 -6.95 15.48
N ILE A 55 7.76 -8.08 14.77
CA ILE A 55 8.94 -8.93 14.62
C ILE A 55 10.09 -8.18 13.93
N ILE A 56 9.80 -7.44 12.86
CA ILE A 56 10.84 -6.69 12.14
C ILE A 56 11.46 -5.60 13.02
N GLY A 57 10.63 -4.86 13.76
CA GLY A 57 11.05 -3.76 14.62
C GLY A 57 11.78 -4.19 15.90
N LEU A 58 11.68 -5.46 16.31
CA LEU A 58 12.33 -5.96 17.52
C LEU A 58 13.78 -6.40 17.25
N ASP A 59 14.68 -6.06 18.17
CA ASP A 59 16.02 -6.64 18.23
C ASP A 59 16.01 -7.92 19.07
N PHE A 60 16.14 -9.07 18.41
CA PHE A 60 16.09 -10.37 19.06
C PHE A 60 17.34 -10.68 19.89
N SER A 61 18.45 -9.97 19.65
CA SER A 61 19.69 -10.16 20.41
C SER A 61 19.58 -9.63 21.84
N GLU A 62 18.74 -8.62 22.06
CA GLU A 62 18.57 -7.94 23.36
C GLU A 62 17.30 -8.40 24.12
N LEU A 63 16.53 -9.35 23.57
CA LEU A 63 15.31 -9.83 24.23
C LEU A 63 15.60 -10.58 25.53
N GLU A 64 14.80 -10.31 26.55
CA GLU A 64 14.70 -11.16 27.74
C GLU A 64 14.23 -12.57 27.33
N ASP A 65 14.79 -13.60 27.98
CA ASP A 65 14.52 -15.01 27.65
C ASP A 65 13.03 -15.37 27.71
N GLU A 66 12.30 -14.84 28.70
CA GLU A 66 10.85 -15.05 28.83
C GLU A 66 10.08 -14.48 27.64
N LYS A 67 10.43 -13.26 27.19
CA LYS A 67 9.82 -12.63 26.01
C LYS A 67 10.17 -13.40 24.73
N PHE A 68 11.41 -13.85 24.60
CA PHE A 68 11.84 -14.66 23.47
C PHE A 68 11.05 -15.98 23.40
N TYR A 69 10.91 -16.68 24.53
CA TYR A 69 10.13 -17.92 24.62
C TYR A 69 8.65 -17.72 24.29
N PHE A 70 8.06 -16.61 24.74
CA PHE A 70 6.68 -16.25 24.37
C PHE A 70 6.52 -16.05 22.85
N ILE A 71 7.47 -15.39 22.20
CA ILE A 71 7.46 -15.23 20.74
C ILE A 71 7.64 -16.59 20.05
N GLU A 72 8.54 -17.44 20.54
CA GLU A 72 8.79 -18.78 20.00
C GLU A 72 7.52 -19.63 20.00
N THR A 73 6.89 -19.75 21.16
CA THR A 73 5.61 -20.47 21.32
C THR A 73 4.50 -19.89 20.44
N THR A 74 4.38 -18.56 20.37
CA THR A 74 3.40 -17.90 19.49
C THR A 74 3.61 -18.26 18.01
N ILE A 75 4.85 -18.26 17.53
CA ILE A 75 5.17 -18.59 16.14
C ILE A 75 4.91 -20.07 15.84
N GLU A 76 5.20 -20.97 16.78
CA GLU A 76 4.87 -22.38 16.64
C GLU A 76 3.36 -22.64 16.56
N GLU A 77 2.56 -21.92 17.35
CA GLU A 77 1.10 -21.98 17.29
C GLU A 77 0.57 -21.47 15.95
N ILE A 78 1.09 -20.34 15.46
CA ILE A 78 0.73 -19.81 14.14
C ILE A 78 1.05 -20.83 13.04
N LEU A 79 2.23 -21.45 13.08
CA LEU A 79 2.65 -22.45 12.12
C LEU A 79 1.68 -23.64 12.09
N LYS A 80 1.30 -24.15 13.27
CA LYS A 80 0.31 -25.25 13.42
C LYS A 80 -1.07 -24.84 12.91
N ASN A 81 -1.57 -23.67 13.34
CA ASN A 81 -2.93 -23.20 13.00
C ASN A 81 -3.10 -22.94 11.50
N ASN A 82 -2.02 -22.63 10.79
CA ASN A 82 -2.04 -22.40 9.34
C ASN A 82 -1.58 -23.64 8.53
N ASN A 83 -1.42 -24.81 9.16
CA ASN A 83 -0.97 -26.05 8.52
C ASN A 83 0.37 -25.91 7.76
N LEU A 84 1.26 -25.04 8.25
CA LEU A 84 2.58 -24.83 7.68
C LEU A 84 3.56 -25.80 8.34
N SER A 85 4.53 -26.31 7.59
CA SER A 85 5.60 -27.15 8.14
C SER A 85 6.91 -26.37 8.24
N SER A 86 7.71 -26.64 9.27
CA SER A 86 9.01 -25.97 9.44
C SER A 86 9.96 -26.24 8.26
N ASN A 87 9.86 -27.41 7.63
CA ASN A 87 10.65 -27.74 6.42
C ASN A 87 10.23 -26.88 5.23
N PHE A 88 8.92 -26.68 5.04
CA PHE A 88 8.41 -25.78 4.01
C PHE A 88 8.93 -24.35 4.26
N ILE A 89 8.81 -23.83 5.47
CA ILE A 89 9.30 -22.47 5.80
C ILE A 89 10.80 -22.32 5.54
N LYS A 90 11.62 -23.29 5.95
CA LYS A 90 13.07 -23.27 5.64
C LYS A 90 13.34 -23.25 4.13
N SER A 91 12.59 -24.03 3.35
CA SER A 91 12.73 -24.01 1.89
C SER A 91 12.36 -22.65 1.28
N GLN A 92 11.42 -21.93 1.89
CA GLN A 92 11.05 -20.58 1.47
C GLN A 92 12.14 -19.57 1.82
N GLN A 93 12.78 -19.70 2.99
CA GLN A 93 13.96 -18.87 3.36
C GLN A 93 15.13 -19.10 2.39
N GLU A 94 15.42 -20.35 2.05
CA GLU A 94 16.45 -20.70 1.07
C GLU A 94 16.17 -20.07 -0.30
N LYS A 95 14.92 -20.17 -0.79
CA LYS A 95 14.51 -19.50 -2.04
C LYS A 95 14.72 -18.00 -1.97
N ARG A 96 14.34 -17.35 -0.85
CA ARG A 96 14.50 -15.90 -0.68
C ARG A 96 15.96 -15.48 -0.77
N GLU A 97 16.86 -16.19 -0.10
CA GLU A 97 18.29 -15.87 -0.16
C GLU A 97 18.86 -16.10 -1.57
N ASN A 98 18.48 -17.20 -2.23
CA ASN A 98 18.91 -17.51 -3.60
C ASN A 98 18.41 -16.49 -4.64
N LEU A 99 17.27 -15.85 -4.39
CA LEU A 99 16.64 -14.88 -5.29
C LEU A 99 16.99 -13.42 -4.96
N LYS A 100 17.85 -13.17 -3.98
CA LYS A 100 18.29 -11.81 -3.61
C LYS A 100 18.89 -11.09 -4.82
N GLY A 101 18.43 -9.87 -5.11
CA GLY A 101 18.81 -9.12 -6.32
C GLY A 101 18.02 -9.48 -7.58
N ASN A 102 17.20 -10.55 -7.56
CA ASN A 102 16.41 -11.01 -8.69
C ASN A 102 15.02 -11.55 -8.30
N SER A 103 14.51 -11.13 -7.14
CA SER A 103 13.24 -11.59 -6.59
C SER A 103 12.07 -10.74 -7.11
N GLY A 104 10.88 -11.32 -7.08
CA GLY A 104 9.63 -10.60 -7.36
C GLY A 104 9.40 -9.45 -6.38
N ALA A 105 9.86 -9.58 -5.12
CA ALA A 105 9.72 -8.53 -4.12
C ALA A 105 10.40 -7.21 -4.54
N GLU A 106 11.60 -7.28 -5.12
CA GLU A 106 12.30 -6.09 -5.60
C GLU A 106 11.58 -5.45 -6.79
N VAL A 107 11.03 -6.26 -7.69
CA VAL A 107 10.26 -5.78 -8.84
C VAL A 107 9.00 -5.05 -8.37
N VAL A 108 8.24 -5.64 -7.44
CA VAL A 108 7.00 -5.06 -6.92
C VAL A 108 7.28 -3.80 -6.11
N LYS A 109 8.35 -3.78 -5.30
CA LYS A 109 8.78 -2.58 -4.57
C LYS A 109 9.13 -1.45 -5.54
N ASN A 110 9.94 -1.73 -6.56
CA ASN A 110 10.31 -0.73 -7.56
C ASN A 110 9.09 -0.20 -8.33
N LEU A 111 8.09 -1.06 -8.60
CA LEU A 111 6.83 -0.64 -9.19
C LEU A 111 6.07 0.33 -8.27
N PHE A 112 5.94 0.01 -6.98
CA PHE A 112 5.29 0.90 -6.02
C PHE A 112 6.02 2.25 -5.89
N ASP A 113 7.35 2.24 -5.82
CA ASP A 113 8.16 3.47 -5.74
C ASP A 113 8.01 4.34 -7.00
N TYR A 114 7.95 3.71 -8.17
CA TYR A 114 7.70 4.37 -9.45
C TYR A 114 6.29 4.97 -9.54
N GLU A 115 5.27 4.20 -9.18
CA GLU A 115 3.88 4.67 -9.12
C GLU A 115 3.73 5.83 -8.14
N LEU A 116 4.35 5.75 -6.97
CA LEU A 116 4.31 6.82 -5.97
C LEU A 116 4.92 8.10 -6.55
N SER A 117 6.07 8.00 -7.23
CA SER A 117 6.72 9.15 -7.87
C SER A 117 5.83 9.80 -8.93
N LYS A 118 5.13 9.00 -9.74
CA LYS A 118 4.15 9.51 -10.71
C LYS A 118 2.98 10.22 -10.05
N LEU A 119 2.43 9.65 -8.99
CA LEU A 119 1.30 10.25 -8.27
C LEU A 119 1.70 11.57 -7.60
N LEU A 120 2.90 11.65 -7.01
CA LEU A 120 3.42 12.89 -6.43
C LEU A 120 3.64 13.98 -7.49
N ASN A 121 4.15 13.62 -8.67
CA ASN A 121 4.27 14.57 -9.78
C ASN A 121 2.90 15.08 -10.24
N ALA A 122 1.91 14.19 -10.37
CA ALA A 122 0.55 14.59 -10.70
C ALA A 122 -0.07 15.50 -9.63
N GLN A 123 0.24 15.25 -8.35
CA GLN A 123 -0.22 16.04 -7.22
C GLN A 123 0.33 17.47 -7.29
N GLN A 124 1.63 17.61 -7.55
CA GLN A 124 2.25 18.92 -7.71
C GLN A 124 1.62 19.71 -8.87
N ILE A 125 1.44 19.08 -10.03
CA ILE A 125 0.79 19.72 -11.19
C ILE A 125 -0.62 20.20 -10.84
N LEU A 126 -1.36 19.42 -10.05
CA LEU A 126 -2.71 19.78 -9.65
C LEU A 126 -2.74 20.93 -8.64
N ILE A 127 -1.81 20.94 -7.67
CA ILE A 127 -1.63 22.05 -6.72
C ILE A 127 -1.29 23.34 -7.47
N ASP A 128 -0.41 23.27 -8.47
CA ASP A 128 -0.03 24.45 -9.26
C ASP A 128 -1.25 25.03 -10.01
N LYS A 129 -2.13 24.17 -10.55
CA LYS A 129 -3.40 24.60 -11.16
C LYS A 129 -4.36 25.23 -10.14
N ILE A 130 -4.49 24.62 -8.97
CA ILE A 130 -5.35 25.15 -7.89
C ILE A 130 -4.88 26.55 -7.48
N ASN A 131 -3.57 26.77 -7.33
CA ASN A 131 -3.03 28.08 -6.99
C ASN A 131 -3.42 29.16 -8.01
N ILE A 132 -3.38 28.84 -9.31
CA ILE A 132 -3.81 29.76 -10.37
C ILE A 132 -5.30 30.13 -10.21
N ILE A 133 -6.16 29.15 -9.91
CA ILE A 133 -7.59 29.38 -9.71
C ILE A 133 -7.87 30.20 -8.44
N LEU A 134 -7.14 29.93 -7.36
CA LEU A 134 -7.24 30.71 -6.12
C LEU A 134 -6.78 32.16 -6.31
N ASP A 135 -5.75 32.41 -7.11
CA ASP A 135 -5.31 33.76 -7.48
C ASP A 135 -6.41 34.49 -8.27
N GLN A 136 -7.05 33.81 -9.24
CA GLN A 136 -8.18 34.37 -9.99
C GLN A 136 -9.38 34.67 -9.11
N GLU A 137 -9.74 33.76 -8.20
CA GLU A 137 -10.81 33.97 -7.23
C GLU A 137 -10.50 35.19 -6.35
N THR A 138 -9.28 35.30 -5.83
CA THR A 138 -8.85 36.43 -4.99
C THR A 138 -8.95 37.77 -5.73
N ILE A 139 -8.57 37.81 -7.01
CA ILE A 139 -8.69 39.02 -7.84
C ILE A 139 -10.16 39.42 -7.96
N LEU A 140 -11.05 38.49 -8.30
CA LEU A 140 -12.48 38.77 -8.46
C LEU A 140 -13.16 39.13 -7.13
N GLU A 141 -12.75 38.51 -6.02
CA GLU A 141 -13.27 38.84 -4.68
C GLU A 141 -12.87 40.25 -4.25
N ASN A 142 -11.65 40.69 -4.57
CA ASN A 142 -11.21 42.06 -4.31
C ASN A 142 -11.96 43.06 -5.21
N GLU A 143 -12.11 42.75 -6.51
CA GLU A 143 -12.91 43.56 -7.42
C GLU A 143 -14.36 43.72 -6.92
N LEU A 144 -14.96 42.63 -6.41
CA LEU A 144 -16.31 42.65 -5.83
C LEU A 144 -16.39 43.55 -4.60
N LYS A 145 -15.39 43.48 -3.70
CA LYS A 145 -15.33 44.33 -2.48
C LYS A 145 -15.22 45.82 -2.82
N ASP A 146 -14.48 46.15 -3.88
CA ASP A 146 -14.25 47.54 -4.30
C ASP A 146 -15.40 48.11 -5.15
N THR A 147 -16.29 47.26 -5.66
CA THR A 147 -17.39 47.66 -6.53
C THR A 147 -18.60 48.17 -5.73
N ILE A 148 -19.02 49.40 -5.99
CA ILE A 148 -20.16 50.06 -5.29
C ILE A 148 -21.50 49.83 -6.01
N GLN A 149 -21.50 49.74 -7.34
CA GLN A 149 -22.72 49.59 -8.14
C GLN A 149 -23.20 48.14 -8.17
N GLU A 150 -24.46 47.93 -7.79
CA GLU A 150 -25.08 46.59 -7.69
C GLU A 150 -25.06 45.82 -9.02
N GLU A 151 -25.34 46.48 -10.14
CA GLU A 151 -25.29 45.85 -11.48
C GLU A 151 -23.90 45.28 -11.80
N ALA A 152 -22.84 46.04 -11.50
CA ALA A 152 -21.45 45.60 -11.71
C ALA A 152 -21.04 44.49 -10.72
N GLN A 153 -21.60 44.49 -9.49
CA GLN A 153 -21.38 43.39 -8.54
C GLN A 153 -21.95 42.07 -9.09
N PHE A 154 -23.13 42.09 -9.72
CA PHE A 154 -23.71 40.89 -10.33
C PHE A 154 -22.81 40.31 -11.43
N ASP A 155 -22.23 41.14 -12.29
CA ASP A 155 -21.31 40.69 -13.35
C ASP A 155 -20.08 39.97 -12.77
N ILE A 156 -19.52 40.48 -11.66
CA ILE A 156 -18.38 39.85 -10.98
C ILE A 156 -18.79 38.54 -10.33
N ILE A 157 -19.97 38.48 -9.71
CA ILE A 157 -20.53 37.23 -9.14
C ILE A 157 -20.69 36.17 -10.22
N TYR A 158 -21.18 36.52 -11.41
CA TYR A 158 -21.31 35.59 -12.53
C TYR A 158 -19.94 35.06 -13.01
N LYS A 159 -18.87 35.87 -12.95
CA LYS A 159 -17.50 35.41 -13.25
C LYS A 159 -16.90 34.55 -12.12
N LEU A 160 -17.25 34.80 -10.87
CA LEU A 160 -16.81 34.02 -9.71
C LEU A 160 -17.36 32.58 -9.73
N GLN A 161 -18.59 32.38 -10.18
CA GLN A 161 -19.23 31.06 -10.21
C GLN A 161 -18.40 29.98 -10.96
N PRO A 162 -17.97 30.18 -12.22
CA PRO A 162 -17.18 29.18 -12.93
C PRO A 162 -15.79 28.96 -12.30
N VAL A 163 -15.13 30.00 -11.78
CA VAL A 163 -13.83 29.87 -11.08
C VAL A 163 -13.97 28.96 -9.85
N ARG A 164 -15.02 29.16 -9.06
CA ARG A 164 -15.33 28.31 -7.90
C ARG A 164 -15.70 26.88 -8.27
N GLU A 165 -16.38 26.68 -9.39
CA GLU A 165 -16.70 25.34 -9.88
C GLU A 165 -15.45 24.61 -10.34
N GLU A 166 -14.56 25.29 -11.07
CA GLU A 166 -13.27 24.74 -11.47
C GLU A 166 -12.43 24.37 -10.25
N TYR A 167 -12.38 25.23 -9.22
CA TYR A 167 -11.73 24.92 -7.95
C TYR A 167 -12.27 23.63 -7.32
N ARG A 168 -13.62 23.50 -7.20
CA ARG A 168 -14.25 22.29 -6.63
C ARG A 168 -13.87 21.02 -7.38
N VAL A 169 -13.81 21.08 -8.71
CA VAL A 169 -13.40 19.93 -9.54
C VAL A 169 -11.95 19.56 -9.27
N LEU A 170 -11.03 20.53 -9.21
CA LEU A 170 -9.62 20.29 -8.95
C LEU A 170 -9.38 19.78 -7.51
N GLU A 171 -10.09 20.33 -6.53
CA GLU A 171 -10.05 19.88 -5.13
C GLU A 171 -10.49 18.42 -5.00
N ALA A 172 -11.60 18.03 -5.64
CA ALA A 172 -12.07 16.65 -5.64
C ALA A 172 -11.05 15.68 -6.26
N GLN A 173 -10.37 16.10 -7.34
CA GLN A 173 -9.28 15.33 -7.95
C GLN A 173 -8.09 15.19 -6.98
N LEU A 174 -7.75 16.25 -6.25
CA LEU A 174 -6.64 16.26 -5.30
C LEU A 174 -6.92 15.31 -4.13
N LEU A 175 -8.12 15.34 -3.57
CA LEU A 175 -8.54 14.42 -2.50
C LEU A 175 -8.45 12.95 -2.93
N LYS A 176 -8.89 12.63 -4.16
CA LYS A 176 -8.77 11.28 -4.71
C LYS A 176 -7.31 10.87 -4.84
N LEU A 177 -6.46 11.78 -5.34
CA LEU A 177 -5.04 11.52 -5.50
C LEU A 177 -4.34 11.31 -4.15
N ASP A 178 -4.64 12.14 -3.15
CA ASP A 178 -4.13 12.03 -1.78
C ASP A 178 -4.49 10.68 -1.14
N SER A 179 -5.73 10.23 -1.31
CA SER A 179 -6.17 8.93 -0.81
C SER A 179 -5.42 7.77 -1.47
N THR A 180 -5.10 7.89 -2.76
CA THR A 180 -4.33 6.91 -3.53
C THR A 180 -2.87 6.88 -3.07
N ILE A 181 -2.24 8.05 -2.93
CA ILE A 181 -0.87 8.21 -2.42
C ILE A 181 -0.76 7.64 -1.01
N LYS A 182 -1.72 7.94 -0.13
CA LYS A 182 -1.75 7.44 1.26
C LYS A 182 -1.81 5.92 1.29
N THR A 183 -2.64 5.32 0.45
CA THR A 183 -2.78 3.87 0.35
C THR A 183 -1.49 3.22 -0.16
N LEU A 184 -0.87 3.78 -1.20
CA LEU A 184 0.38 3.24 -1.75
C LEU A 184 1.55 3.37 -0.77
N ARG A 185 1.66 4.51 -0.06
CA ARG A 185 2.65 4.71 1.00
C ARG A 185 2.49 3.68 2.12
N LYS A 186 1.26 3.35 2.52
CA LYS A 186 1.01 2.29 3.50
C LYS A 186 1.54 0.94 2.99
N LYS A 187 1.23 0.56 1.74
CA LYS A 187 1.74 -0.68 1.14
C LYS A 187 3.27 -0.77 1.18
N ILE A 188 3.95 0.32 0.80
CA ILE A 188 5.42 0.41 0.83
C ILE A 188 5.94 0.30 2.26
N ASN A 189 5.36 1.04 3.20
CA ASN A 189 5.80 1.09 4.60
C ASN A 189 5.61 -0.24 5.33
N PHE A 190 4.53 -0.97 5.01
CA PHE A 190 4.24 -2.25 5.64
C PHE A 190 5.09 -3.40 5.14
N LYS A 191 5.83 -3.21 4.03
CA LYS A 191 6.81 -4.12 3.40
C LYS A 191 6.29 -5.49 2.96
N TRP A 192 5.48 -6.17 3.76
CA TRP A 192 4.91 -7.48 3.43
C TRP A 192 4.17 -7.46 2.07
N ASN A 193 3.53 -6.33 1.73
CA ASN A 193 2.82 -6.12 0.46
C ASN A 193 3.69 -6.38 -0.79
N TYR A 194 5.02 -6.30 -0.67
CA TYR A 194 5.95 -6.75 -1.72
C TYR A 194 6.82 -7.94 -1.29
N GLU A 195 7.15 -8.09 -0.01
CA GLU A 195 8.00 -9.20 0.48
C GLU A 195 7.39 -10.59 0.30
N ILE A 196 6.05 -10.72 0.20
CA ILE A 196 5.39 -12.00 -0.13
C ILE A 196 5.80 -12.56 -1.49
N TYR A 197 6.30 -11.71 -2.40
CA TYR A 197 6.83 -12.09 -3.71
C TYR A 197 8.32 -12.42 -3.69
N GLY A 198 8.98 -12.39 -2.53
CA GLY A 198 10.43 -12.59 -2.41
C GLY A 198 10.89 -14.02 -2.68
N THR A 199 9.95 -14.98 -2.73
CA THR A 199 10.22 -16.40 -3.01
C THR A 199 9.87 -16.81 -4.44
N ILE A 200 9.55 -15.82 -5.29
CA ILE A 200 9.27 -15.97 -6.71
C ILE A 200 10.35 -15.20 -7.47
N SER A 201 10.86 -15.76 -8.55
CA SER A 201 11.84 -15.06 -9.39
C SER A 201 11.19 -13.92 -10.18
N LYS A 202 11.98 -12.91 -10.53
CA LYS A 202 11.57 -11.84 -11.45
C LYS A 202 10.99 -12.40 -12.76
N ASP A 203 11.60 -13.43 -13.33
CA ASP A 203 11.17 -14.01 -14.60
C ASP A 203 9.80 -14.71 -14.49
N GLU A 204 9.55 -15.42 -13.39
CA GLU A 204 8.24 -16.03 -13.12
C GLU A 204 7.17 -14.97 -12.94
N LEU A 205 7.45 -13.91 -12.17
CA LEU A 205 6.52 -12.80 -11.98
C LEU A 205 6.17 -12.12 -13.32
N LEU A 206 7.18 -11.88 -14.16
CA LEU A 206 6.99 -11.29 -15.49
C LEU A 206 6.19 -12.21 -16.44
N LYS A 207 6.35 -13.52 -16.34
CA LYS A 207 5.55 -14.49 -17.13
C LYS A 207 4.09 -14.44 -16.73
N VAL A 208 3.78 -14.43 -15.43
CA VAL A 208 2.40 -14.31 -14.93
C VAL A 208 1.79 -13.01 -15.46
N TYR A 209 2.49 -11.88 -15.30
CA TYR A 209 2.03 -10.59 -15.79
C TYR A 209 1.71 -10.60 -17.30
N LYS A 210 2.61 -11.13 -18.12
CA LYS A 210 2.42 -11.21 -19.59
C LYS A 210 1.23 -12.11 -19.96
N ASN A 211 1.01 -13.20 -19.23
CA ASN A 211 -0.11 -14.09 -19.49
C ASN A 211 -1.44 -13.44 -19.12
N SER A 212 -1.50 -12.68 -18.02
CA SER A 212 -2.69 -11.94 -17.62
C SER A 212 -3.08 -10.86 -18.64
N PHE A 213 -2.10 -10.19 -19.27
CA PHE A 213 -2.37 -9.22 -20.34
C PHE A 213 -2.81 -9.86 -21.66
N LYS A 214 -2.30 -11.05 -22.00
CA LYS A 214 -2.73 -11.79 -23.20
C LYS A 214 -4.13 -12.38 -23.13
N MET A 215 -4.70 -12.53 -21.92
CA MET A 215 -6.09 -12.95 -21.72
C MET A 215 -7.09 -11.78 -21.73
N GLY A 216 -6.59 -10.54 -21.84
CA GLY A 216 -7.41 -9.32 -21.91
C GLY A 216 -7.61 -8.75 -23.32
N GLU A 217 -7.17 -9.46 -24.36
CA GLU A 217 -7.47 -9.22 -25.79
C GLU A 217 -8.43 -10.29 -26.31
#